data_AF-A0A4S0I592-F1
#
_entry.id   AF-A0A4S0I592-F1
#
_cell.length_a   1.000
_cell.length_b   1.000
_cell.length_c   1.000
_cell.angle_alpha   90.00
_cell.angle_beta   90.00
_cell.angle_gamma   90.00
#
_symmetry.space_group_name_H-M   'P 1'
#
loop_
_entity.id
_entity.type
_entity.pdbx_description
1 polymer ?
#
loop_
_entity_poly.entity_id
_entity_poly.type
_entity_poly.pdbx_seq_one_letter_code
_entity_poly.pdbx_strand_id
1 'polypeptide(L)'
;LQVISYEGGAVFTRNGDYLANYRDHDAHRREFARFSKRDAEAYDRYSRDVTRQCRFIQPLLMRTAPDPTSLRPRDLGELLYLGKKFAGLSAEEMALT
;
A
#
# COMPACT_ATOMS: atom_id res chain seq x y z
N LEU A 1 -24.55 11.44 -5.84
CA LEU A 1 -23.51 10.93 -4.92
C LEU A 1 -22.21 11.63 -5.29
N GLN A 2 -21.73 12.57 -4.49
CA GLN A 2 -20.51 13.31 -4.76
C GLN A 2 -19.36 12.64 -4.01
N VAL A 3 -18.31 12.24 -4.73
CA VAL A 3 -17.11 11.68 -4.12
C VAL A 3 -16.21 12.86 -3.74
N ILE A 4 -16.07 13.09 -2.43
CA ILE A 4 -15.12 14.07 -1.89
C ILE A 4 -13.90 13.26 -1.45
N SER A 5 -12.74 13.56 -2.00
CA SER A 5 -11.49 12.94 -1.57
C SER A 5 -11.21 13.31 -0.12
N TYR A 6 -10.93 12.31 0.71
CA TYR A 6 -10.49 12.54 2.08
C TYR A 6 -9.11 13.21 2.03
N GLU A 7 -9.07 14.51 2.31
CA GLU A 7 -7.85 15.33 2.13
C GLU A 7 -6.84 15.15 3.28
N GLY A 8 -7.30 14.69 4.44
CA GLY A 8 -6.48 14.52 5.62
C GLY A 8 -7.32 14.14 6.83
N GLY A 9 -6.63 13.80 7.91
CA GLY A 9 -7.24 13.47 9.21
C GLY A 9 -6.32 13.92 10.34
N ALA A 10 -6.75 13.80 11.59
CA ALA A 10 -5.87 14.02 12.72
C ALA A 10 -6.22 13.05 13.84
N VAL A 11 -5.20 12.61 14.57
CA VAL A 11 -5.37 11.83 15.80
C VAL A 11 -4.89 12.65 16.98
N PHE A 12 -5.70 12.70 18.03
CA PHE A 12 -5.34 13.39 19.26
C PHE A 12 -4.45 12.50 20.13
N THR A 13 -3.35 13.05 20.60
CA THR A 13 -2.44 12.39 21.54
C THR A 13 -3.00 12.50 22.96
N ARG A 14 -2.58 11.60 23.84
CA ARG A 14 -2.97 11.63 25.26
C ARG A 14 -2.49 12.90 25.99
N ASN A 15 -1.54 13.62 25.39
CA ASN A 15 -0.87 14.78 25.95
C ASN A 15 -1.60 16.10 25.59
N GLY A 16 -2.71 16.02 24.86
CA GLY A 16 -3.43 17.19 24.34
C GLY A 16 -2.88 17.75 23.02
N ASP A 17 -1.82 17.16 22.47
CA ASP A 17 -1.29 17.48 21.14
C ASP A 17 -2.00 16.64 20.06
N TYR A 18 -1.74 16.90 18.78
CA TYR A 18 -2.34 16.18 17.64
C TYR A 18 -1.29 15.73 16.63
N LEU A 19 -1.58 14.64 15.91
CA LEU A 19 -0.82 14.20 14.74
C LEU A 19 -1.74 14.28 13.53
N ALA A 20 -1.42 15.18 12.60
CA ALA A 20 -2.19 15.38 11.38
C ALA A 20 -1.66 14.53 10.19
N ASN A 21 -2.60 13.93 9.47
CA ASN A 21 -2.39 13.24 8.21
C ASN A 21 -2.68 14.20 7.07
N TYR A 22 -1.70 14.39 6.19
CA TYR A 22 -1.81 15.22 5.01
C TYR A 22 -1.64 14.35 3.76
N ARG A 23 -2.35 14.72 2.68
CA ARG A 23 -2.13 14.11 1.36
C ARG A 23 -0.76 14.47 0.78
N ASP A 24 -0.26 15.67 1.07
CA ASP A 24 1.07 16.13 0.66
C ASP A 24 2.15 15.42 1.49
N HIS A 25 3.06 14.72 0.79
CA HIS A 25 4.09 13.90 1.42
C HIS A 25 5.05 14.72 2.28
N ASP A 26 5.46 15.90 1.82
CA ASP A 26 6.38 16.77 2.55
C ASP A 26 5.71 17.37 3.78
N ALA A 27 4.44 17.77 3.68
CA ALA A 27 3.65 18.24 4.81
C ALA A 27 3.50 17.15 5.87
N HIS A 28 3.22 15.91 5.45
CA HIS A 28 3.07 14.79 6.38
C HIS A 28 4.41 14.40 7.03
N ARG A 29 5.52 14.42 6.26
CA ARG A 29 6.86 14.24 6.80
C ARG A 29 7.25 15.30 7.83
N ARG A 30 6.90 16.57 7.58
CA ARG A 30 7.12 17.67 8.54
C ARG A 30 6.35 17.45 9.84
N GLU A 31 5.13 16.93 9.74
CA GLU A 31 4.33 16.57 10.92
C GLU A 31 5.01 15.48 11.75
N PHE A 32 5.48 14.40 11.12
CA PHE A 32 6.27 13.38 11.82
C PHE A 32 7.54 13.96 12.44
N ALA A 33 8.21 14.89 11.76
CA ALA A 33 9.44 15.51 12.27
C ALA A 33 9.21 16.37 13.52
N ARG A 34 7.99 16.88 13.73
CA ARG A 34 7.59 17.59 14.96
C ARG A 34 7.63 16.67 16.18
N PHE A 35 7.28 15.40 16.01
CA PHE A 35 7.34 14.38 17.06
C PHE A 35 8.71 13.70 17.14
N SER A 36 9.30 13.35 15.99
CA SER A 36 10.55 12.59 15.91
C SER A 36 11.18 12.73 14.53
N LYS A 37 12.39 13.31 14.49
CA LYS A 37 13.18 13.41 13.25
C LYS A 37 13.54 12.03 12.67
N ARG A 38 13.78 11.05 13.55
CA ARG A 38 14.10 9.68 13.16
C ARG A 38 12.93 9.02 12.43
N ASP A 39 11.72 9.20 12.97
CA ASP A 39 10.53 8.58 12.39
C ASP A 39 10.12 9.28 11.09
N ALA A 40 10.37 10.58 10.96
CA ALA A 40 10.18 11.31 9.70
C ALA A 40 11.09 10.78 8.56
N GLU A 41 12.31 10.37 8.88
CA GLU A 41 13.21 9.75 7.89
C GLU A 41 12.80 8.31 7.57
N ALA A 42 12.37 7.55 8.59
CA ALA A 42 11.85 6.19 8.39
C ALA A 42 10.55 6.17 7.57
N TYR A 43 9.68 7.18 7.75
CA TYR A 43 8.44 7.34 7.01
C TYR A 43 8.67 7.41 5.50
N ASP A 44 9.74 8.07 5.06
CA ASP A 44 10.06 8.21 3.63
C ASP A 44 10.33 6.83 3.00
N ARG A 45 11.18 6.02 3.66
CA ARG A 45 11.45 4.63 3.26
C ARG A 45 10.18 3.78 3.30
N TYR A 46 9.45 3.84 4.42
CA TYR A 46 8.18 3.12 4.60
C TYR A 46 7.17 3.44 3.49
N SER A 47 6.99 4.72 3.15
CA SER A 47 6.01 5.15 2.14
C SER A 47 6.32 4.57 0.76
N ARG A 48 7.61 4.52 0.39
CA ARG A 48 8.09 3.93 -0.86
C ARG A 48 7.82 2.44 -0.90
N ASP A 49 8.17 1.74 0.17
CA ASP A 49 8.11 0.28 0.24
C ASP A 49 6.64 -0.19 0.29
N VAL A 50 5.78 0.49 1.05
CA VAL A 50 4.33 0.23 1.06
C VAL A 50 3.69 0.55 -0.29
N THR A 51 4.06 1.64 -0.96
CA THR A 51 3.53 1.95 -2.30
C THR A 51 3.88 0.84 -3.29
N ARG A 52 5.09 0.27 -3.19
CA ARG A 52 5.52 -0.87 -4.00
C ARG A 52 4.66 -2.10 -3.70
N GLN A 53 4.42 -2.41 -2.42
CA GLN A 53 3.55 -3.52 -2.01
C GLN A 53 2.09 -3.33 -2.45
N CYS A 54 1.55 -2.11 -2.37
CA CYS A 54 0.19 -1.82 -2.84
C CYS A 54 0.05 -2.07 -4.34
N ARG A 55 1.03 -1.67 -5.15
CA ARG A 55 1.05 -1.97 -6.60
C ARG A 55 1.10 -3.48 -6.88
N PHE A 56 1.74 -4.24 -6.00
CA PHE A 56 1.76 -5.70 -6.07
C PHE A 56 0.42 -6.35 -5.72
N ILE A 57 -0.23 -5.91 -4.64
CA ILE A 57 -1.48 -6.51 -4.14
C ILE A 57 -2.71 -6.03 -4.93
N GLN A 58 -2.66 -4.84 -5.54
CA GLN A 58 -3.79 -4.24 -6.27
C GLN A 58 -4.44 -5.18 -7.32
N PRO A 59 -3.69 -5.88 -8.19
CA PRO A 59 -4.28 -6.80 -9.17
C PRO A 59 -4.99 -8.00 -8.54
N LEU A 60 -4.60 -8.39 -7.31
CA LEU A 60 -5.24 -9.49 -6.57
C LEU A 60 -6.58 -9.05 -5.99
N LEU A 61 -6.67 -7.81 -5.47
CA LEU A 61 -7.91 -7.27 -4.90
C LEU A 61 -8.95 -6.91 -5.97
N MET A 62 -8.50 -6.53 -7.17
CA MET A 62 -9.39 -6.10 -8.26
C MET A 62 -9.92 -7.24 -9.12
N ARG A 63 -9.59 -8.50 -8.80
CA ARG A 63 -10.05 -9.69 -9.53
C ARG A 63 -10.77 -10.67 -8.61
N THR A 64 -11.79 -11.31 -9.14
CA THR A 64 -12.42 -12.46 -8.47
C THR A 64 -11.40 -13.59 -8.39
N ALA A 65 -11.18 -14.15 -7.20
CA ALA A 65 -10.26 -15.26 -7.02
C ALA A 65 -10.70 -16.44 -7.92
N PRO A 66 -9.81 -16.98 -8.78
CA PRO A 66 -10.15 -18.15 -9.58
C PRO A 66 -10.29 -19.36 -8.66
N ASP A 67 -11.28 -20.20 -8.94
CA ASP A 67 -11.48 -21.46 -8.21
C ASP A 67 -10.41 -22.48 -8.66
N PRO A 68 -9.48 -22.90 -7.78
CA PRO A 68 -8.41 -23.83 -8.14
C PRO A 68 -8.91 -25.27 -8.37
N THR A 69 -10.16 -25.58 -8.03
CA THR A 69 -10.76 -26.92 -8.16
C THR A 69 -11.69 -27.04 -9.38
N SER A 70 -11.99 -25.92 -10.04
CA SER A 70 -12.81 -25.85 -11.25
C SER A 70 -11.92 -26.02 -12.49
N LEU A 71 -12.11 -27.10 -13.26
CA LEU A 71 -11.40 -27.36 -14.53
C LEU A 71 -11.91 -26.52 -15.70
N ARG A 72 -12.52 -25.37 -15.45
CA ARG A 72 -13.00 -24.49 -16.52
C ARG A 72 -11.81 -23.84 -17.22
N PRO A 73 -11.76 -23.80 -18.57
CA PRO A 73 -10.68 -23.16 -19.31
C PRO A 73 -10.42 -21.70 -18.91
N ARG A 74 -11.48 -20.99 -18.49
CA ARG A 74 -11.40 -19.62 -17.96
C ARG A 74 -10.58 -19.53 -16.67
N ASP A 75 -10.80 -20.46 -15.73
CA ASP A 75 -10.19 -20.43 -14.40
C ASP A 75 -8.70 -20.83 -14.47
N LEU A 76 -8.37 -21.81 -15.33
CA LEU A 76 -6.99 -22.17 -15.68
C LEU A 76 -6.22 -21.00 -16.32
N GLY A 77 -6.85 -20.24 -17.21
CA GLY A 77 -6.25 -19.06 -17.82
C GLY A 77 -5.98 -17.92 -16.83
N GLU A 78 -6.90 -17.68 -15.90
CA GLU A 78 -6.74 -16.73 -14.79
C GLU A 78 -5.59 -17.16 -13.86
N LEU A 79 -5.50 -18.43 -13.49
CA LEU A 79 -4.41 -18.97 -12.67
C LEU A 79 -3.04 -18.83 -13.35
N LEU A 80 -2.95 -19.11 -14.65
CA LEU A 80 -1.73 -18.90 -15.45
C LEU A 80 -1.33 -17.43 -15.52
N TYR A 81 -2.31 -16.51 -15.64
CA TYR A 81 -2.06 -15.07 -15.63
C TYR A 81 -1.53 -14.61 -14.27
N LEU A 82 -2.15 -15.04 -13.18
CA LEU A 82 -1.68 -14.76 -11.83
C LEU A 82 -0.27 -15.32 -11.63
N GLY A 83 -0.04 -16.59 -11.97
CA GLY A 83 1.28 -17.22 -11.89
C GLY A 83 2.36 -16.48 -12.67
N LYS A 84 2.06 -15.98 -13.88
CA LYS A 84 2.98 -15.12 -14.65
C LYS A 84 3.24 -13.77 -13.98
N LYS A 85 2.21 -13.16 -13.37
CA LYS A 85 2.38 -11.92 -12.60
C LYS A 85 3.25 -12.13 -11.36
N PHE A 86 3.09 -13.25 -10.66
CA PHE A 86 3.96 -13.67 -9.55
C PHE A 86 5.39 -13.98 -10.02
N ALA A 87 5.57 -14.65 -11.15
CA ALA A 87 6.90 -15.02 -11.67
C ALA A 87 7.69 -13.83 -12.26
N GLY A 88 7.00 -12.81 -12.77
CA GLY A 88 7.61 -11.57 -13.23
C GLY A 88 8.09 -10.65 -12.10
N LEU A 89 7.80 -11.00 -10.85
CA LEU A 89 8.27 -10.31 -9.65
C LEU A 89 9.44 -11.12 -9.12
N SER A 90 10.66 -10.60 -9.29
CA SER A 90 11.84 -11.29 -8.79
C SER A 90 11.79 -11.45 -7.28
N ALA A 91 12.36 -12.54 -6.75
CA ALA A 91 12.50 -12.76 -5.31
C ALA A 91 13.25 -11.59 -4.62
N GLU A 92 14.09 -10.85 -5.34
CA GLU A 92 14.74 -9.62 -4.85
C GLU A 92 13.75 -8.49 -4.53
N GLU A 93 12.68 -8.32 -5.30
CA GLU A 93 11.68 -7.26 -5.05
C GLU A 93 10.77 -7.59 -3.86
N MET A 94 10.61 -8.87 -3.53
CA MET A 94 9.88 -9.32 -2.35
C MET A 94 10.77 -9.42 -1.10
N ALA A 95 12.09 -9.62 -1.25
CA ALA A 95 13.03 -9.81 -0.15
C ALA A 95 13.65 -8.51 0.40
N LEU A 96 13.53 -7.38 -0.32
CA LEU A 96 13.87 -6.06 0.20
C LEU A 96 12.74 -5.57 1.13
N THR A 97 12.67 -6.20 2.31
CA THR A 97 11.97 -5.73 3.51
C THR A 97 13.01 -5.10 4.45
#